data_AF-C1KCC2-F1
#
_entry.id   AF-C1KCC2-F1
#
_cell.length_a   1.000
_cell.length_b   1.000
_cell.length_c   1.000
_cell.angle_alpha   90.00
_cell.angle_beta   90.00
_cell.angle_gamma   90.00
#
_symmetry.space_group_name_H-M   'P 1'
#
loop_
_entity.id
_entity.type
_entity.pdbx_description
1 polymer ?
#
loop_
_entity_poly.entity_id
_entity_poly.type
_entity_poly.pdbx_seq_one_letter_code
_entity_poly.pdbx_strand_id
1 'polypeptide(L)'
;SSARRPPVFHDFGSDMARDLNAIVASPSYRLAPEHRLPAAYDDGAEALEWIRNSDDGWIGSRADLSNAFLMGTSAGGNLAYNVGIRSAASDLNPLRIRGMIMQHPFFVGEDKNGSEMKLAIDKVCAPLLT
;
A
#
# COMPACT_ATOMS: atom_id res chain seq x y z
N SER A 1 7.50 -20.26 -3.61
CA SER A 1 8.71 -19.42 -3.65
C SER A 1 8.32 -18.05 -3.14
N SER A 2 8.52 -17.74 -1.85
CA SER A 2 8.16 -16.42 -1.31
C SER A 2 9.32 -15.45 -1.57
N ALA A 3 9.08 -14.44 -2.40
CA ALA A 3 10.03 -13.35 -2.57
C ALA A 3 10.21 -12.66 -1.20
N ARG A 4 11.43 -12.71 -0.65
CA ARG A 4 11.78 -12.05 0.61
C ARG A 4 11.77 -10.53 0.38
N ARG A 5 11.08 -9.77 1.22
CA ARG A 5 11.07 -8.30 1.12
C ARG A 5 12.49 -7.73 1.30
N PRO A 6 12.84 -6.66 0.55
CA PRO A 6 14.07 -5.93 0.77
C PRO A 6 14.15 -5.37 2.22
N PRO A 7 15.34 -5.38 2.86
CA PRO A 7 15.54 -4.85 4.21
C PRO A 7 15.01 -3.41 4.38
N VAL A 8 15.16 -2.59 3.34
CA VAL A 8 14.76 -1.17 3.33
C VAL A 8 13.29 -0.96 3.75
N PHE A 9 12.37 -1.82 3.34
CA PHE A 9 10.96 -1.68 3.71
C PHE A 9 10.67 -2.15 5.15
N HIS A 10 11.47 -3.10 5.64
CA HIS A 10 11.36 -3.55 7.03
C HIS A 10 11.89 -2.49 7.98
N ASP A 11 13.05 -1.91 7.69
CA ASP A 11 13.67 -0.85 8.49
C ASP A 11 12.75 0.37 8.53
N PHE A 12 12.25 0.81 7.37
CA PHE A 12 11.30 1.92 7.28
C PHE A 12 10.03 1.69 8.10
N GLY A 13 9.43 0.50 8.01
CA GLY A 13 8.25 0.15 8.78
C GLY A 13 8.51 0.12 10.29
N SER A 14 9.71 -0.32 10.69
CA SER A 14 10.11 -0.42 12.10
C SER A 14 10.37 0.95 12.71
N ASP A 15 11.07 1.83 11.99
CA ASP A 15 11.30 3.21 12.40
C ASP A 15 9.97 3.96 12.53
N MET A 16 9.06 3.80 11.56
CA MET A 16 7.74 4.42 11.62
C MET A 16 6.91 3.92 12.80
N ALA A 17 6.91 2.60 13.07
CA ALA A 17 6.20 2.04 14.21
C ALA A 17 6.69 2.62 15.54
N ARG A 18 8.02 2.76 15.69
CA ARG A 18 8.66 3.34 16.87
C ARG A 18 8.34 4.82 17.02
N ASP A 19 8.52 5.60 15.95
CA ASP A 19 8.48 7.07 16.01
C ASP A 19 7.05 7.58 16.13
N LEU A 20 6.07 6.87 15.54
CA LEU A 20 4.64 7.21 15.64
C LEU A 20 3.92 6.50 16.80
N ASN A 21 4.60 5.61 17.51
CA ASN A 21 3.99 4.71 18.50
C ASN A 21 2.73 4.02 17.95
N ALA A 22 2.88 3.41 16.77
CA ALA A 22 1.78 2.83 15.99
C ALA A 22 2.10 1.38 15.57
N ILE A 23 1.05 0.60 15.36
CA ILE A 23 1.18 -0.75 14.79
C ILE A 23 1.23 -0.65 13.27
N VAL A 24 2.28 -1.20 12.66
CA VAL A 24 2.46 -1.21 11.21
C VAL A 24 2.21 -2.61 10.68
N ALA A 25 1.02 -2.84 10.11
CA ALA A 25 0.71 -4.05 9.37
C ALA A 25 1.12 -3.86 7.91
N SER A 26 2.13 -4.61 7.46
CA SER A 26 2.64 -4.55 6.09
C SER A 26 2.38 -5.91 5.42
N PRO A 27 1.27 -6.08 4.67
CA PRO A 27 0.95 -7.33 3.99
C PRO A 27 1.81 -7.54 2.74
N SER A 28 2.09 -8.81 2.42
CA SER A 28 2.73 -9.17 1.15
C SER A 28 1.61 -9.39 0.14
N TYR A 29 1.74 -8.80 -1.04
CA TYR A 29 0.80 -8.97 -2.14
C TYR A 29 1.50 -9.64 -3.33
N ARG A 30 0.69 -10.26 -4.19
CA ARG A 30 1.12 -10.90 -5.42
C ARG A 30 1.67 -9.87 -6.41
N LEU A 31 2.76 -10.24 -7.08
CA LEU A 31 3.51 -9.34 -7.96
C LEU A 31 3.24 -9.65 -9.44
N ALA A 32 3.31 -8.60 -10.26
CA ALA A 32 3.42 -8.73 -11.70
C ALA A 32 4.84 -9.16 -12.10
N PRO A 33 5.02 -9.84 -13.24
CA PRO A 33 4.02 -10.13 -14.28
C PRO A 33 3.11 -11.34 -14.02
N GLU A 34 3.44 -12.22 -13.07
CA GLU A 34 2.73 -13.48 -12.80
C GLU A 34 1.29 -13.24 -12.34
N HIS A 35 1.08 -12.18 -11.56
CA HIS A 35 -0.22 -11.76 -11.05
C HIS A 35 -0.42 -10.28 -11.34
N ARG A 36 -0.88 -9.98 -12.57
CA ARG A 36 -1.22 -8.62 -12.98
C ARG A 36 -2.38 -8.08 -12.16
N LEU A 37 -2.54 -6.75 -12.17
CA LEU A 37 -3.72 -6.10 -11.59
C LEU A 37 -5.01 -6.72 -12.16
N PRO A 38 -6.05 -6.94 -11.31
CA PRO A 38 -6.23 -6.39 -9.97
C PRO A 38 -5.70 -7.23 -8.80
N ALA A 39 -4.90 -8.29 -9.02
CA ALA A 39 -4.53 -9.25 -7.97
C ALA A 39 -3.97 -8.60 -6.68
N ALA A 40 -3.09 -7.61 -6.80
CA ALA A 40 -2.55 -6.89 -5.65
C ALA A 40 -3.62 -6.11 -4.86
N TYR A 41 -4.63 -5.57 -5.56
CA TYR A 41 -5.74 -4.86 -4.92
C TYR A 41 -6.64 -5.82 -4.14
N ASP A 42 -6.81 -7.03 -4.66
CA ASP A 42 -7.60 -8.08 -3.99
C ASP A 42 -6.87 -8.54 -2.72
N ASP A 43 -5.54 -8.75 -2.79
CA ASP A 43 -4.71 -9.06 -1.60
C ASP A 43 -4.78 -7.95 -0.55
N GLY A 44 -4.83 -6.68 -0.98
CA GLY A 44 -4.99 -5.55 -0.08
C GLY A 44 -6.36 -5.52 0.61
N ALA A 45 -7.43 -5.90 -0.09
CA ALA A 45 -8.75 -6.04 0.50
C ALA A 45 -8.81 -7.23 1.48
N GLU A 46 -8.24 -8.37 1.10
CA GLU A 46 -8.12 -9.54 1.99
C GLU A 46 -7.33 -9.22 3.26
N ALA A 47 -6.28 -8.38 3.16
CA ALA A 47 -5.54 -7.93 4.33
C ALA A 47 -6.40 -7.08 5.28
N LEU A 48 -7.28 -6.21 4.78
CA LEU A 48 -8.20 -5.44 5.63
C LEU A 48 -9.23 -6.34 6.31
N GLU A 49 -9.75 -7.33 5.58
CA GLU A 49 -10.65 -8.35 6.13
C GLU A 49 -9.97 -9.20 7.20
N TRP A 50 -8.69 -9.54 7.01
CA TRP A 50 -7.92 -10.24 8.02
C TRP A 50 -7.70 -9.35 9.26
N ILE A 51 -7.32 -8.08 9.09
CA ILE A 51 -7.09 -7.14 10.21
C ILE A 51 -8.35 -6.94 11.05
N ARG A 52 -9.51 -6.69 10.43
CA ARG A 52 -10.76 -6.43 11.18
C ARG A 52 -11.25 -7.63 11.98
N ASN A 53 -10.90 -8.85 11.55
CA ASN A 53 -11.31 -10.11 12.17
C ASN A 53 -10.16 -10.75 12.97
N SER A 54 -9.02 -10.07 13.11
CA SER A 54 -7.81 -10.65 13.70
C SER A 54 -7.95 -10.79 15.22
N ASP A 55 -7.68 -11.99 15.73
CA ASP A 55 -7.46 -12.27 17.14
C ASP A 55 -5.97 -12.27 17.53
N ASP A 56 -5.09 -11.85 16.59
CA ASP A 56 -3.65 -11.77 16.81
C ASP A 56 -3.34 -10.89 18.03
N GLY A 57 -2.39 -11.34 18.86
CA GLY A 57 -2.05 -10.68 20.11
C GLY A 57 -1.59 -9.23 19.96
N TRP A 58 -1.09 -8.82 18.79
CA TRP A 58 -0.79 -7.42 18.50
C TRP A 58 -2.00 -6.67 17.98
N ILE A 59 -2.74 -7.24 17.03
CA ILE A 59 -3.85 -6.53 16.39
C ILE A 59 -5.08 -6.52 17.30
N GLY A 60 -5.59 -7.69 17.67
CA GLY A 60 -6.83 -7.82 18.43
C GLY A 60 -6.77 -7.22 19.83
N SER A 61 -5.58 -7.15 20.45
CA SER A 61 -5.44 -6.63 21.83
C SER A 61 -4.80 -5.25 21.95
N ARG A 62 -4.08 -4.76 20.92
CA ARG A 62 -3.30 -3.51 21.01
C ARG A 62 -3.58 -2.49 19.90
N ALA A 63 -4.19 -2.89 18.78
CA ALA A 63 -4.49 -1.94 17.70
C ALA A 63 -5.80 -1.19 17.95
N ASP A 64 -5.76 0.13 17.79
CA ASP A 64 -6.98 0.93 17.70
C ASP A 64 -7.54 0.86 16.26
N LEU A 65 -8.40 -0.12 16.02
CA LEU A 65 -9.04 -0.31 14.72
C LEU A 65 -9.95 0.87 14.33
N SER A 66 -10.33 1.74 15.27
CA SER A 66 -11.14 2.93 14.98
C SER A 66 -10.33 4.10 14.40
N ASN A 67 -8.99 3.98 14.40
CA ASN A 67 -8.03 5.00 13.95
C ASN A 67 -6.97 4.41 13.01
N ALA A 68 -7.41 3.73 11.95
CA ALA A 68 -6.52 3.11 10.98
C ALA A 68 -6.20 4.03 9.78
N PHE A 69 -5.01 3.85 9.19
CA PHE A 69 -4.57 4.58 7.99
C PHE A 69 -4.03 3.60 6.96
N LEU A 70 -4.33 3.84 5.69
CA LEU A 70 -3.68 3.11 4.59
C LEU A 70 -2.44 3.89 4.16
N MET A 71 -1.32 3.19 3.97
CA MET A 71 -0.08 3.82 3.53
C MET A 71 0.58 3.02 2.41
N GLY A 72 1.19 3.74 1.47
CA GLY A 72 2.05 3.11 0.48
C GLY A 72 2.96 4.09 -0.25
N THR A 73 4.04 3.52 -0.79
CA THR A 73 5.13 4.25 -1.45
C THR A 73 5.26 3.79 -2.90
N SER A 74 5.36 4.71 -3.87
CA SER A 74 5.45 4.38 -5.31
C SER A 74 4.27 3.50 -5.77
N ALA A 75 4.52 2.30 -6.32
CA ALA A 75 3.47 1.33 -6.65
C ALA A 75 2.59 0.94 -5.44
N GLY A 76 3.14 0.95 -4.22
CA GLY A 76 2.37 0.77 -3.00
C GLY A 76 1.38 1.89 -2.74
N GLY A 77 1.68 3.13 -3.16
CA GLY A 77 0.75 4.26 -3.06
C GLY A 77 -0.47 4.08 -3.97
N ASN A 78 -0.27 3.53 -5.17
CA ASN A 78 -1.35 3.14 -6.07
C ASN A 78 -2.24 2.04 -5.46
N LEU A 79 -1.61 1.04 -4.83
CA LEU A 79 -2.31 -0.01 -4.11
C LEU A 79 -3.15 0.56 -2.96
N ALA A 80 -2.55 1.37 -2.10
CA ALA A 80 -3.25 2.01 -0.96
C ALA A 80 -4.44 2.84 -1.42
N TYR A 81 -4.29 3.61 -2.51
CA TYR A 81 -5.37 4.37 -3.13
C TYR A 81 -6.53 3.48 -3.59
N ASN A 82 -6.24 2.47 -4.43
CA ASN A 82 -7.29 1.61 -5.00
C ASN A 82 -8.01 0.78 -3.92
N VAL A 83 -7.28 0.26 -2.92
CA VAL A 83 -7.85 -0.46 -1.78
C VAL A 83 -8.70 0.47 -0.91
N GLY A 84 -8.26 1.72 -0.69
CA GLY A 84 -9.02 2.72 0.06
C GLY A 84 -10.34 3.09 -0.63
N ILE A 85 -10.31 3.33 -1.95
CA ILE A 85 -11.53 3.62 -2.70
C ILE A 85 -12.49 2.42 -2.72
N ARG A 86 -11.98 1.20 -2.90
CA ARG A 86 -12.79 -0.02 -2.84
C ARG A 86 -13.45 -0.22 -1.47
N SER A 87 -12.68 -0.01 -0.40
CA SER A 87 -13.16 -0.21 0.98
C SER A 87 -14.15 0.85 1.44
N ALA A 88 -14.16 2.05 0.85
CA ALA A 88 -15.13 3.09 1.17
C ALA A 88 -16.59 2.68 0.92
N ALA A 89 -16.82 1.70 0.03
CA ALA A 89 -18.14 1.14 -0.25
C ALA A 89 -18.48 -0.10 0.62
N SER A 90 -17.55 -0.57 1.46
CA SER A 90 -17.69 -1.78 2.27
C SER A 90 -17.91 -1.45 3.75
N ASP A 91 -18.64 -2.32 4.46
CA ASP A 91 -18.69 -2.26 5.93
C ASP A 91 -17.52 -3.05 6.52
N LEU A 92 -16.53 -2.30 7.04
CA LEU A 92 -15.33 -2.84 7.67
C LEU A 92 -15.38 -2.85 9.20
N ASN A 93 -16.52 -2.54 9.84
CA ASN A 93 -16.58 -2.48 11.30
C ASN A 93 -16.00 -3.76 11.95
N PRO A 94 -15.14 -3.63 12.98
CA PRO A 94 -14.79 -2.40 13.72
C PRO A 94 -13.66 -1.54 13.11
N LEU A 95 -13.07 -1.94 11.99
CA LEU A 95 -11.99 -1.23 11.32
C LEU A 95 -12.50 0.03 10.60
N ARG A 96 -11.96 1.20 10.98
CA ARG A 96 -12.29 2.51 10.40
C ARG A 96 -11.04 3.17 9.83
N ILE A 97 -11.01 3.32 8.52
CA ILE A 97 -9.96 4.02 7.79
C ILE A 97 -10.21 5.53 7.90
N ARG A 98 -9.28 6.26 8.54
CA ARG A 98 -9.34 7.71 8.77
C ARG A 98 -8.62 8.52 7.70
N GLY A 99 -7.73 7.90 6.94
CA GLY A 99 -7.00 8.58 5.88
C GLY A 99 -6.08 7.66 5.11
N MET A 100 -5.47 8.23 4.07
CA MET A 100 -4.49 7.57 3.21
C MET A 100 -3.21 8.41 3.15
N ILE A 101 -2.06 7.77 3.35
CA ILE A 101 -0.73 8.37 3.26
C ILE A 101 -0.05 7.81 2.01
N MET A 102 -0.05 8.59 0.93
CA MET A 102 0.49 8.17 -0.36
C MET A 102 1.82 8.86 -0.64
N GLN A 103 2.92 8.17 -0.39
CA GLN A 103 4.25 8.69 -0.66
C GLN A 103 4.56 8.48 -2.15
N HIS A 104 4.73 9.57 -2.90
CA HIS A 104 5.07 9.57 -4.33
C HIS A 104 4.36 8.45 -5.13
N PRO A 105 3.01 8.39 -5.10
CA PRO A 105 2.27 7.26 -5.65
C PRO A 105 2.46 7.16 -7.16
N PHE A 106 2.60 5.94 -7.66
CA PHE A 106 2.76 5.69 -9.08
C PHE A 106 1.39 5.62 -9.76
N PHE A 107 1.06 6.61 -10.58
CA PHE A 107 -0.08 6.60 -11.48
C PHE A 107 0.41 6.75 -12.91
N VAL A 108 -0.21 6.03 -13.82
CA VAL A 108 0.10 6.10 -15.25
C VAL A 108 -1.19 6.40 -16.00
N GLY A 109 -1.11 7.31 -16.97
CA GLY A 109 -2.17 7.60 -17.93
C GLY A 109 -1.85 6.98 -19.28
N GLU A 110 -2.87 6.79 -20.12
CA GLU A 110 -2.67 6.41 -21.53
C GLU A 110 -1.96 7.54 -22.29
N ASP A 111 -2.37 8.78 -22.03
CA ASP A 111 -1.70 9.98 -22.51
C ASP A 111 -0.57 10.39 -21.57
N LYS A 112 0.59 10.70 -22.16
CA LYS A 112 1.71 11.27 -21.42
C LYS A 112 1.36 12.67 -20.95
N ASN A 113 1.53 12.92 -19.66
CA ASN A 113 1.42 14.26 -19.10
C ASN A 113 2.63 15.11 -19.53
N GLY A 114 2.49 16.44 -19.37
CA GLY A 114 3.55 17.39 -19.78
C GLY A 114 4.91 17.15 -19.10
N SER A 115 4.95 16.57 -17.90
CA SER A 115 6.19 16.18 -17.23
C SER A 115 6.82 14.92 -17.84
N GLU A 116 6.03 13.91 -18.18
CA GLU A 116 6.49 12.68 -18.84
C GLU A 116 7.04 12.98 -20.23
N MET A 117 6.46 13.95 -20.94
CA MET A 117 6.99 14.41 -22.23
C MET A 117 8.31 15.20 -22.08
N LYS A 118 8.43 16.04 -21.04
CA LYS A 118 9.66 16.81 -20.76
C LYS A 118 10.81 15.93 -20.30
N LEU A 119 10.52 14.86 -19.56
CA LEU A 119 11.49 13.92 -19.03
C LEU A 119 11.76 12.74 -19.97
N ALA A 120 11.09 12.65 -21.12
CA ALA A 120 11.31 11.59 -22.11
C ALA A 120 12.75 11.51 -22.65
N ILE A 121 13.56 12.54 -22.40
CA ILE A 121 14.96 12.68 -22.84
C ILE A 121 15.92 12.76 -21.65
N ASP A 122 15.42 12.70 -20.41
CA ASP A 122 16.24 12.78 -19.21
C ASP A 122 16.86 11.41 -18.90
N LYS A 123 18.20 11.35 -18.90
CA LYS A 123 18.97 10.14 -18.61
C LYS A 123 19.06 9.83 -17.11
N VAL A 124 18.64 10.75 -16.24
CA VAL A 124 18.68 10.58 -14.77
C VAL A 124 17.40 9.89 -14.27
N CYS A 125 16.26 10.27 -14.84
CA CYS A 125 14.96 9.62 -14.65
C CYS A 125 14.44 9.18 -16.02
N ALA A 126 15.06 8.14 -16.58
CA ALA A 126 14.51 7.51 -17.77
C ALA A 126 13.04 7.16 -17.46
N PRO A 127 12.07 7.45 -18.36
CA PRO A 127 10.75 6.88 -18.21
C PRO A 127 10.98 5.38 -18.14
N LEU A 128 10.62 4.77 -17.01
CA LEU A 128 10.63 3.32 -16.85
C LEU A 128 9.59 2.79 -17.84
N LEU A 129 10.05 2.62 -19.08
CA LEU A 129 9.41 1.87 -20.13
C LEU A 129 9.14 0.48 -19.56
N THR A 130 7.87 0.13 -19.51
CA THR A 130 7.38 -1.24 -19.38
C THR A 130 7.96 -2.12 -20.49
#